data_AF-A0A6A1VKB8-F1
#
_entry.id   AF-A0A6A1VKB8-F1
#
_cell.length_a   1.000
_cell.length_b   1.000
_cell.length_c   1.000
_cell.angle_alpha   90.00
_cell.angle_beta   90.00
_cell.angle_gamma   90.00
#
_symmetry.space_group_name_H-M   'P 1'
#
loop_
_entity.id
_entity.type
_entity.pdbx_description
1 polymer ?
#
loop_
_entity_poly.entity_id
_entity_poly.type
_entity_poly.pdbx_seq_one_letter_code
_entity_poly.pdbx_strand_id
1 'polypeptide(L)'
;MTAYIEVNFDRRFFGCVNYKFGRSCGFFMWFDPPMCVHERRVLTRIQERHERTHTEFEIESHLKTKEDEYAKRTARMEEYGKHIVRMKEEYAKRSEMMERNMTRLHL
;
A
#
# COMPACT_ATOMS: atom_id res chain seq x y z
N MET A 1 32.07 -7.70 17.82
CA MET A 1 30.64 -8.11 17.75
C MET A 1 29.94 -7.21 16.76
N THR A 2 28.82 -7.62 16.17
CA THR A 2 28.02 -6.80 15.25
C THR A 2 26.77 -6.30 15.96
N ALA A 3 26.42 -5.02 15.76
CA ALA A 3 25.17 -4.47 16.27
C ALA A 3 24.04 -4.80 15.27
N TYR A 4 22.98 -5.48 15.73
CA TYR A 4 21.83 -5.88 14.90
C TYR A 4 20.62 -4.97 15.13
N ILE A 5 20.83 -3.66 15.14
CA ILE A 5 19.72 -2.70 15.03
C ILE A 5 19.85 -1.99 13.69
N GLU A 6 18.71 -1.69 13.06
CA GLU A 6 18.62 -1.17 11.69
C GLU A 6 19.56 0.03 11.45
N VAL A 7 19.70 0.91 12.45
CA VAL A 7 20.56 2.10 12.41
C VAL A 7 22.07 1.80 12.46
N ASN A 8 22.47 0.63 12.98
CA ASN A 8 23.87 0.21 13.13
C ASN A 8 24.18 -1.09 12.40
N PHE A 9 23.36 -1.45 11.41
CA PHE A 9 23.54 -2.66 10.64
C PHE A 9 24.94 -2.68 10.00
N ASP A 10 25.63 -3.81 10.14
CA ASP A 10 27.02 -4.05 9.70
C ASP A 10 28.14 -3.30 10.47
N ARG A 11 27.80 -2.44 11.45
CA ARG A 11 28.81 -1.83 12.31
C ARG A 11 29.37 -2.85 13.29
N ARG A 12 30.70 -2.88 13.41
CA ARG A 12 31.37 -3.76 14.37
C ARG A 12 31.82 -2.96 15.58
N PHE A 13 31.89 -3.62 16.72
CA PHE A 13 32.36 -3.00 17.95
C PHE A 13 33.20 -3.98 18.78
N PHE A 14 34.13 -3.43 19.54
CA PHE A 14 34.77 -4.09 20.67
C PHE A 14 33.91 -3.86 21.91
N GLY A 15 33.71 -4.91 22.69
CA GLY A 15 32.96 -4.85 23.93
C GLY A 15 33.61 -5.75 24.98
N CYS A 16 33.14 -5.63 26.22
CA CYS A 16 33.54 -6.53 27.29
C CYS A 16 33.45 -8.01 26.86
N VAL A 17 34.44 -8.83 27.23
CA VAL A 17 34.43 -10.28 26.93
C VAL A 17 33.14 -10.95 27.41
N ASN A 18 32.62 -10.49 28.55
CA ASN A 18 31.40 -11.01 29.17
C ASN A 18 30.10 -10.33 28.69
N TYR A 19 30.18 -9.41 27.71
CA TYR A 19 29.03 -8.63 27.20
C TYR A 19 27.83 -9.52 26.82
N LYS A 20 28.08 -10.68 26.21
CA LYS A 20 27.02 -11.64 25.82
C LYS A 20 26.33 -12.36 26.98
N PHE A 21 26.93 -12.34 28.17
CA PHE A 21 26.43 -13.02 29.36
C PHE A 21 25.73 -12.06 30.34
N GLY A 22 25.40 -10.84 29.90
CA GLY A 22 24.72 -9.84 30.72
C GLY A 22 25.57 -9.25 31.86
N ARG A 23 26.86 -9.63 31.94
CA ARG A 23 27.83 -9.06 32.88
C ARG A 23 28.80 -8.22 32.07
N SER A 24 28.72 -6.90 32.16
CA SER A 24 29.61 -6.02 31.40
C SER A 24 30.37 -5.10 32.34
N CYS A 25 31.66 -4.89 32.07
CA CYS A 25 32.44 -3.83 32.70
C CYS A 25 32.15 -2.45 32.08
N GLY A 26 31.08 -2.32 31.28
CA GLY A 26 30.74 -1.08 30.56
C GLY A 26 31.63 -0.76 29.35
N PHE A 27 32.70 -1.52 29.09
CA PHE A 27 33.57 -1.27 27.94
C PHE A 27 32.83 -1.50 26.61
N PHE A 28 32.85 -0.47 25.76
CA PHE A 28 32.27 -0.45 24.42
C PHE A 28 33.05 0.52 23.53
N MET A 29 33.40 0.09 22.32
CA MET A 29 34.10 0.92 21.33
C MET A 29 33.73 0.50 19.91
N TRP A 30 33.29 1.45 19.09
CA TRP A 30 33.04 1.19 17.67
C TRP A 30 34.34 0.83 16.93
N PHE A 31 34.22 -0.09 15.99
CA PHE A 31 35.29 -0.54 15.13
C PHE A 31 34.73 -0.86 13.75
N ASP A 32 34.95 0.05 12.81
CA ASP A 32 34.52 -0.14 11.44
C ASP A 32 35.79 -0.39 10.59
N PRO A 33 36.20 -1.66 10.38
CA PRO A 33 37.42 -1.95 9.63
C PRO A 33 37.29 -1.42 8.20
N PRO A 34 38.42 -1.08 7.54
CA PRO A 34 38.38 -0.70 6.14
C PRO A 34 37.80 -1.86 5.32
N MET A 35 36.64 -1.62 4.70
CA MET A 35 36.02 -2.60 3.80
C MET A 35 36.87 -2.78 2.56
N CYS A 36 37.08 -4.03 2.15
CA CYS A 36 37.75 -4.30 0.89
C CYS A 36 36.87 -3.85 -0.30
N VAL A 37 37.49 -3.68 -1.47
CA VAL A 37 36.78 -3.23 -2.69
C VAL A 37 35.64 -4.18 -3.06
N HIS A 38 35.81 -5.48 -2.82
CA HIS A 38 34.78 -6.48 -3.08
C HIS A 38 33.56 -6.30 -2.17
N GLU A 39 33.77 -6.25 -0.85
CA GLU A 39 32.70 -6.06 0.14
C GLU A 39 31.91 -4.78 -0.15
N ARG A 40 32.61 -3.67 -0.40
CA ARG A 40 31.96 -2.39 -0.73
C ARG A 40 31.08 -2.52 -1.97
N ARG A 41 31.57 -3.15 -3.03
CA ARG A 41 30.82 -3.37 -4.27
C ARG A 41 29.57 -4.23 -4.03
N VAL A 42 29.68 -5.27 -3.21
CA VAL A 42 28.55 -6.17 -2.89
C VAL A 42 27.50 -5.42 -2.08
N LEU A 43 27.90 -4.70 -1.03
CA LEU A 43 26.98 -3.94 -0.18
C LEU A 43 26.24 -2.85 -0.97
N THR A 44 26.95 -2.09 -1.81
CA THR A 44 26.31 -1.08 -2.67
C THR A 44 25.25 -1.72 -3.57
N ARG A 45 25.54 -2.86 -4.21
CA ARG A 45 24.56 -3.56 -5.06
C ARG A 45 23.34 -4.07 -4.29
N ILE A 46 23.54 -4.50 -3.04
CA ILE A 46 22.45 -4.94 -2.18
C ILE A 46 21.56 -3.74 -1.82
N GLN A 47 22.16 -2.61 -1.46
CA GLN A 47 21.45 -1.36 -1.15
C GLN A 47 20.64 -0.86 -2.36
N GLU A 48 21.28 -0.76 -3.53
CA GLU A 48 20.60 -0.37 -4.78
C GLU A 48 19.42 -1.29 -5.10
N ARG A 49 19.59 -2.62 -4.92
CA ARG A 49 18.50 -3.58 -5.14
C ARG A 49 17.38 -3.39 -4.13
N HIS A 50 17.72 -3.19 -2.86
CA HIS A 50 16.74 -2.99 -1.80
C HIS A 50 15.90 -1.74 -2.05
N GLU A 51 16.55 -0.61 -2.35
CA GLU A 51 15.88 0.65 -2.67
C GLU A 51 14.97 0.50 -3.88
N ARG A 52 15.46 -0.13 -4.96
CA ARG A 52 14.65 -0.37 -6.15
C ARG A 52 13.42 -1.22 -5.85
N THR A 53 13.59 -2.34 -5.15
CA THR A 53 12.48 -3.23 -4.80
C THR A 53 11.48 -2.53 -3.87
N HIS A 54 11.95 -1.69 -2.94
CA HIS A 54 11.07 -0.89 -2.10
C HIS A 54 10.23 0.09 -2.92
N THR A 55 10.84 0.84 -3.83
CA THR A 55 10.13 1.77 -4.71
C THR A 55 9.15 1.04 -5.65
N GLU A 56 9.52 -0.10 -6.21
CA GLU A 56 8.63 -0.92 -7.04
C GLU A 56 7.37 -1.34 -6.26
N PHE A 57 7.55 -1.80 -5.01
CA PHE A 57 6.45 -2.17 -4.13
C PHE A 57 5.53 -0.98 -3.80
N GLU A 58 6.10 0.19 -3.51
CA GLU A 58 5.32 1.41 -3.25
C GLU A 58 4.48 1.82 -4.47
N ILE A 59 5.07 1.78 -5.67
CA ILE A 59 4.38 2.08 -6.93
C ILE A 59 3.23 1.10 -7.14
N GLU A 60 3.48 -0.20 -7.01
CA GLU A 60 2.47 -1.24 -7.19
C GLU A 60 1.30 -1.08 -6.20
N SER A 61 1.61 -0.83 -4.93
CA SER A 61 0.62 -0.53 -3.89
C SER A 61 -0.26 0.67 -4.28
N HIS A 62 0.35 1.76 -4.72
CA HIS A 62 -0.39 2.95 -5.15
C HIS A 62 -1.25 2.70 -6.40
N LEU A 63 -0.75 1.95 -7.39
CA LEU A 63 -1.55 1.60 -8.57
C LEU A 63 -2.78 0.78 -8.19
N LYS A 64 -2.61 -0.24 -7.35
CA LYS A 64 -3.72 -1.08 -6.87
C LYS A 64 -4.78 -0.25 -6.15
N THR A 65 -4.36 0.69 -5.29
CA THR A 65 -5.33 1.59 -4.62
C THR A 65 -6.13 2.44 -5.61
N LYS A 66 -5.49 2.94 -6.68
CA LYS A 66 -6.17 3.74 -7.71
C LYS A 66 -7.12 2.88 -8.56
N GLU A 67 -6.75 1.65 -8.85
CA GLU A 67 -7.62 0.69 -9.54
C GLU A 67 -8.87 0.40 -8.70
N ASP A 68 -8.72 0.16 -7.40
CA ASP A 68 -9.84 -0.04 -6.48
C ASP A 68 -10.76 1.19 -6.40
N GLU A 69 -10.18 2.40 -6.36
CA GLU A 69 -10.95 3.66 -6.38
C GLU A 69 -11.71 3.84 -7.68
N TYR A 70 -11.08 3.54 -8.82
CA TYR A 70 -11.72 3.60 -10.12
C TYR A 70 -12.86 2.59 -10.24
N ALA A 71 -12.65 1.35 -9.80
CA ALA A 71 -13.68 0.32 -9.76
C ALA A 71 -14.89 0.75 -8.91
N LYS A 72 -14.64 1.32 -7.72
CA LYS A 72 -15.70 1.87 -6.86
C LYS A 72 -16.47 3.01 -7.53
N ARG A 73 -15.77 3.90 -8.24
CA ARG A 73 -16.40 5.02 -8.95
C ARG A 73 -17.27 4.53 -10.11
N THR A 74 -16.80 3.55 -10.86
CA THR A 74 -17.56 2.94 -11.97
C THR A 74 -18.80 2.23 -11.46
N ALA A 75 -18.68 1.41 -10.40
CA ALA A 75 -19.82 0.75 -9.78
C ALA A 75 -20.90 1.75 -9.30
N ARG A 76 -20.50 2.87 -8.70
CA ARG A 76 -21.43 3.94 -8.28
C ARG A 76 -22.17 4.55 -9.46
N MET A 77 -21.47 4.80 -10.58
CA MET A 77 -22.09 5.36 -11.78
C MET A 77 -23.10 4.39 -12.40
N GLU A 78 -22.79 3.09 -12.43
CA GLU A 78 -23.72 2.05 -12.88
C GLU A 78 -24.96 1.97 -11.99
N GLU A 79 -24.79 2.05 -10.67
CA GLU A 79 -25.90 2.07 -9.72
C GLU A 79 -26.80 3.30 -9.94
N TYR A 80 -26.21 4.48 -10.14
CA TYR A 80 -26.94 5.70 -10.46
C TYR A 80 -27.71 5.56 -11.79
N GLY A 81 -27.08 4.96 -12.81
CA GLY A 81 -27.74 4.63 -14.07
C GLY A 81 -28.96 3.72 -13.87
N LYS A 82 -28.81 2.64 -13.09
CA LYS A 82 -29.92 1.74 -12.73
C LYS A 82 -31.04 2.47 -11.98
N HIS A 83 -30.70 3.40 -11.09
CA HIS A 83 -31.68 4.21 -10.37
C HIS A 83 -32.49 5.10 -11.32
N ILE A 84 -31.85 5.76 -12.29
CA ILE A 84 -32.53 6.56 -13.30
C ILE A 84 -33.49 5.72 -14.14
N VAL A 85 -33.06 4.53 -14.58
CA VAL A 85 -33.92 3.63 -15.38
C VAL A 85 -35.18 3.24 -14.60
N ARG A 86 -35.03 2.80 -13.34
CA ARG A 86 -36.18 2.47 -12.48
C ARG A 86 -37.14 3.63 -12.30
N MET A 87 -36.59 4.83 -12.06
CA MET A 87 -37.40 6.03 -11.89
C MET A 87 -38.19 6.35 -13.18
N LYS A 88 -37.56 6.27 -14.35
CA LYS A 88 -38.25 6.45 -15.65
C LYS A 88 -39.37 5.43 -15.87
N GLU A 89 -39.14 4.16 -15.54
CA GLU A 89 -40.17 3.12 -15.63
C GLU A 89 -41.35 3.39 -14.70
N GLU A 90 -41.12 3.85 -13.48
CA GLU A 90 -42.19 4.23 -12.54
C GLU A 90 -43.01 5.41 -13.06
N TYR A 91 -42.35 6.43 -13.61
CA TYR A 91 -43.04 7.56 -14.24
C TYR A 91 -43.89 7.12 -15.43
N ALA A 92 -43.36 6.27 -16.32
CA ALA A 92 -44.11 5.73 -17.45
C ALA A 92 -45.36 4.96 -16.99
N LYS A 93 -45.22 4.06 -16.01
CA LYS A 93 -46.34 3.32 -15.41
C LYS A 93 -47.42 4.24 -14.82
N ARG A 94 -47.01 5.31 -14.13
CA ARG A 94 -47.96 6.29 -13.57
C ARG A 94 -48.69 7.07 -14.67
N SER A 95 -47.98 7.47 -15.72
CA SER A 95 -48.57 8.16 -16.87
C SER A 95 -49.61 7.28 -17.58
N GLU A 96 -49.25 6.05 -17.90
CA GLU A 96 -50.17 5.08 -18.53
C GLU A 96 -51.42 4.84 -17.68
N MET A 97 -51.25 4.72 -16.37
CA MET A 97 -52.37 4.56 -15.45
C MET A 97 -53.30 5.77 -15.47
N MET A 98 -52.74 6.99 -15.50
CA MET A 98 -53.52 8.22 -15.55
C MET A 98 -54.28 8.37 -16.86
N GLU A 99 -53.64 8.05 -18.00
CA GLU A 99 -54.28 8.03 -19.32
C GLU A 99 -55.46 7.05 -19.35
N ARG A 100 -55.26 5.80 -18.90
CA ARG A 100 -56.33 4.78 -18.83
C ARG A 100 -57.51 5.24 -17.98
N ASN A 101 -57.25 5.89 -16.85
CA ASN A 101 -58.30 6.41 -15.98
C ASN A 101 -59.09 7.54 -16.66
N MET A 102 -58.41 8.44 -17.37
CA MET A 102 -59.05 9.50 -18.14
C MET A 102 -59.94 8.95 -19.26
N THR A 103 -59.48 7.93 -19.99
CA THR A 103 -60.28 7.28 -21.04
C THR A 103 -61.54 6.61 -20.48
N ARG A 104 -61.45 6.00 -19.29
CA ARG A 104 -62.59 5.38 -18.60
C ARG A 104 -63.65 6.36 -18.12
N LEU A 105 -63.29 7.62 -17.84
CA LEU A 105 -64.22 8.66 -17.40
C LEU A 105 -65.00 9.31 -18.57
N HIS A 106 -64.59 9.07 -19.82
CA HIS A 106 -65.20 9.63 -21.04
C HIS A 106 -66.06 8.62 -21.81
N LEU A 107 -66.31 7.43 -21.24
CA LEU A 107 -67.25 6.39 -21.71
C LEU A 107 -68.43 6.29 -20.74
#